data_AF-A0A955Q143-F1
#
_entry.id   AF-A0A955Q143-F1
#
_cell.length_a   1.000
_cell.length_b   1.000
_cell.length_c   1.000
_cell.angle_alpha   90.00
_cell.angle_beta   90.00
_cell.angle_gamma   90.00
#
_symmetry.space_group_name_H-M   'P 1'
#
loop_
_entity.id
_entity.type
_entity.pdbx_description
1 polymer ?
#
loop_
_entity_poly.entity_id
_entity_poly.type
_entity_poly.pdbx_seq_one_letter_code
_entity_poly.pdbx_strand_id
1 'polypeptide(L)'
;MQLIAFPNQCQNQIECYKSTLALYQKVKSSTPDTIIFDCGNVKFFRPLGLNLLACFISELLSNKYHNEIYFTPPRSQIVFDYIKNQGFFDCFEFESDAVQQKSGSRIQQETYSTGIRLKKLEKLNYSYIAGVAGWLSENCSMDSDTAFSIFNVTLVEVINNVFQHSQSPIGCFVCAQAYPKEDRMILSIVDFGNGFLSSLSQAYLQLRSHAKAVELAIQEGVTSKGMKNA
;
A
#
# COMPACT_ATOMS: atom_id res chain seq x y z
N MET A 1 7.35 0.37 25.43
CA MET A 1 7.89 0.85 24.14
C MET A 1 8.34 -0.32 23.26
N GLN A 2 7.90 -0.36 22.00
CA GLN A 2 8.39 -1.30 20.98
C GLN A 2 8.79 -0.54 19.72
N LEU A 3 9.80 -1.05 19.02
CA LEU A 3 10.34 -0.46 17.80
C LEU A 3 10.11 -1.39 16.61
N ILE A 4 9.58 -0.85 15.53
CA ILE A 4 9.39 -1.51 14.24
C ILE A 4 10.39 -0.89 13.26
N ALA A 5 11.53 -1.56 13.08
CA ALA A 5 12.55 -1.11 12.15
C ALA A 5 12.15 -1.44 10.70
N PHE A 6 12.26 -0.45 9.81
CA PHE A 6 12.12 -0.65 8.37
C PHE A 6 13.46 -1.08 7.74
N PRO A 7 13.42 -1.88 6.66
CA PRO A 7 14.63 -2.33 5.99
C PRO A 7 15.37 -1.14 5.37
N ASN A 8 16.69 -1.26 5.24
CA ASN A 8 17.50 -0.21 4.60
C ASN A 8 17.09 0.04 3.14
N GLN A 9 16.52 -0.97 2.47
CA GLN A 9 16.09 -0.96 1.08
C GLN A 9 14.64 -1.45 1.02
N CYS A 10 13.69 -0.52 1.04
CA CYS A 10 12.27 -0.84 0.93
C CYS A 10 11.89 -1.08 -0.55
N GLN A 11 12.23 -2.26 -1.08
CA GLN A 11 11.91 -2.69 -2.45
C GLN A 11 10.46 -3.18 -2.59
N ASN A 12 10.03 -3.63 -3.77
CA ASN A 12 8.70 -4.24 -3.99
C ASN A 12 8.68 -5.77 -3.83
N GLN A 13 9.56 -6.31 -3.01
CA GLN A 13 9.61 -7.73 -2.67
C GLN A 13 9.25 -7.89 -1.21
N ILE A 14 8.29 -8.75 -0.90
CA ILE A 14 7.80 -8.93 0.48
C ILE A 14 8.90 -9.47 1.40
N GLU A 15 9.86 -10.20 0.83
CA GLU A 15 11.02 -10.76 1.50
C GLU A 15 11.89 -9.70 2.19
N CYS A 16 11.97 -8.49 1.62
CA CYS A 16 12.69 -7.36 2.21
C CYS A 16 12.12 -6.94 3.56
N TYR A 17 10.84 -7.26 3.82
CA TYR A 17 10.12 -6.83 5.02
C TYR A 17 9.93 -7.94 6.04
N LYS A 18 10.54 -9.13 5.88
CA LYS A 18 10.35 -10.27 6.82
C LYS A 18 10.57 -9.87 8.28
N SER A 19 11.67 -9.16 8.58
CA SER A 19 11.97 -8.70 9.94
C SER A 19 10.97 -7.65 10.42
N THR A 20 10.59 -6.70 9.56
CA THR A 20 9.59 -5.66 9.87
C THR A 20 8.22 -6.27 10.15
N LEU A 21 7.79 -7.26 9.36
CA LEU A 21 6.54 -8.00 9.55
C LEU A 21 6.55 -8.80 10.86
N ALA A 22 7.67 -9.43 11.20
CA ALA A 22 7.80 -10.15 12.49
C ALA A 22 7.71 -9.19 13.69
N LEU A 23 8.37 -8.03 13.62
CA LEU A 23 8.25 -6.98 14.63
C LEU A 23 6.81 -6.45 14.73
N TYR A 24 6.17 -6.22 13.59
CA TYR A 24 4.79 -5.78 13.52
C TYR A 24 3.81 -6.77 14.18
N GLN A 25 3.94 -8.07 13.86
CA GLN A 25 3.14 -9.13 14.48
C GLN A 25 3.36 -9.21 15.99
N LYS A 26 4.62 -9.08 16.44
CA LYS A 26 4.94 -9.03 17.86
C LYS A 26 4.23 -7.85 18.55
N VAL A 27 4.29 -6.66 17.96
CA VAL A 27 3.59 -5.47 18.48
C VAL A 27 2.09 -5.68 18.57
N LYS A 28 1.45 -6.27 17.54
CA LYS A 28 0.02 -6.60 17.59
C LYS A 28 -0.32 -7.56 18.73
N SER A 29 0.56 -8.52 19.02
CA SER A 29 0.34 -9.50 20.10
C SER A 29 0.61 -8.96 21.51
N SER A 30 1.48 -7.96 21.65
CA SER A 30 1.93 -7.46 22.96
C SER A 30 1.32 -6.11 23.37
N THR A 31 0.54 -5.47 22.49
CA THR A 31 -0.20 -4.21 22.73
C THR A 31 0.58 -3.16 23.57
N PRO A 32 1.77 -2.72 23.13
CA PRO A 32 2.62 -1.83 23.92
C PRO A 32 2.09 -0.39 23.90
N ASP A 33 2.18 0.34 25.02
CA ASP A 33 1.69 1.73 25.10
C ASP A 33 2.34 2.67 24.07
N THR A 34 3.61 2.45 23.76
CA THR A 34 4.38 3.27 22.81
C THR A 34 4.97 2.41 21.70
N ILE A 35 4.77 2.85 20.45
CA ILE A 35 5.26 2.19 19.23
C ILE A 35 6.06 3.20 18.41
N ILE A 36 7.26 2.82 17.98
CA ILE A 36 8.13 3.65 17.15
C ILE A 36 8.34 2.96 15.80
N PHE A 37 7.93 3.62 14.72
CA PHE A 37 8.29 3.24 13.36
C PHE A 37 9.64 3.86 12.98
N ASP A 38 10.69 3.05 12.97
CA ASP A 38 12.05 3.53 12.72
C ASP A 38 12.43 3.40 11.24
N CYS A 39 12.46 4.54 10.55
CA CYS A 39 12.97 4.66 9.19
C CYS A 39 14.37 5.31 9.11
N GLY A 40 15.06 5.51 10.24
CA GLY A 40 16.33 6.27 10.30
C GLY A 40 17.44 5.71 9.40
N ASN A 41 17.47 4.39 9.21
CA ASN A 41 18.45 3.70 8.36
C ASN A 41 17.95 3.41 6.94
N VAL A 42 16.73 3.85 6.59
CA VAL A 42 16.17 3.63 5.24
C VAL A 42 16.91 4.50 4.24
N LYS A 43 17.40 3.87 3.18
CA LYS A 43 18.12 4.52 2.07
C LYS A 43 17.24 4.69 0.84
N PHE A 44 16.10 4.01 0.78
CA PHE A 44 15.22 4.02 -0.38
C PHE A 44 13.83 3.46 -0.06
N PHE A 45 12.79 4.01 -0.71
CA PHE A 45 11.42 3.49 -0.71
C PHE A 45 10.90 3.29 -2.14
N ARG A 46 10.24 2.15 -2.37
CA ARG A 46 9.30 1.92 -3.47
C ARG A 46 7.85 1.95 -2.96
N PRO A 47 6.85 2.05 -3.85
CA PRO A 47 5.44 2.10 -3.47
C PRO A 47 4.97 1.03 -2.48
N LEU A 48 5.48 -0.22 -2.57
CA LEU A 48 5.10 -1.27 -1.60
C LEU A 48 5.51 -0.91 -0.16
N GLY A 49 6.74 -0.43 0.04
CA GLY A 49 7.24 -0.11 1.37
C GLY A 49 6.47 1.05 2.01
N LEU A 50 6.10 2.05 1.20
CA LEU A 50 5.34 3.18 1.67
C LEU A 50 3.90 2.78 2.04
N ASN A 51 3.26 1.95 1.21
CA ASN A 51 1.95 1.39 1.52
C ASN A 51 1.99 0.54 2.80
N LEU A 52 3.00 -0.33 2.96
CA LEU A 52 3.13 -1.15 4.17
C LEU A 52 3.28 -0.30 5.43
N LEU A 53 4.11 0.75 5.39
CA LEU A 53 4.24 1.70 6.50
C LEU A 53 2.90 2.33 6.85
N ALA A 54 2.16 2.82 5.85
CA ALA A 54 0.86 3.43 6.04
C ALA A 54 -0.17 2.43 6.59
N CYS A 55 -0.21 1.21 6.07
CA CYS A 55 -1.10 0.16 6.55
C CYS A 55 -0.79 -0.25 8.00
N PHE A 56 0.49 -0.42 8.37
CA PHE A 56 0.87 -0.74 9.75
C PHE A 56 0.41 0.32 10.73
N ILE A 57 0.65 1.60 10.40
CA ILE A 57 0.24 2.73 11.24
C ILE A 57 -1.28 2.81 11.31
N SER A 58 -1.97 2.76 10.17
CA SER A 58 -3.43 2.85 10.12
C SER A 58 -4.11 1.71 10.88
N GLU A 59 -3.62 0.48 10.81
CA GLU A 59 -4.22 -0.64 11.54
C GLU A 59 -4.00 -0.47 13.05
N LEU A 60 -2.81 -0.04 13.48
CA LEU A 60 -2.55 0.20 14.90
C LEU A 60 -3.37 1.37 15.47
N LEU A 61 -3.54 2.46 14.72
CA LEU A 61 -4.40 3.57 15.12
C LEU A 61 -5.90 3.19 15.15
N SER A 62 -6.32 2.22 14.33
CA SER A 62 -7.70 1.74 14.33
C SER A 62 -8.04 0.82 15.52
N ASN A 63 -7.02 0.32 16.22
CA ASN A 63 -7.24 -0.54 17.38
C ASN A 63 -7.77 0.27 18.57
N LYS A 64 -8.56 -0.39 19.44
CA LYS A 64 -9.13 0.21 20.64
C LYS A 64 -8.11 0.58 21.73
N TYR A 65 -6.83 0.32 21.49
CA TYR A 65 -5.76 0.61 22.44
C TYR A 65 -5.19 1.98 22.12
N HIS A 66 -5.04 2.82 23.15
CA HIS A 66 -4.44 4.14 23.02
C HIS A 66 -2.92 4.01 22.94
N ASN A 67 -2.41 3.51 21.81
CA ASN A 67 -0.98 3.45 21.56
C ASN A 67 -0.49 4.82 21.09
N GLU A 68 0.56 5.34 21.70
CA GLU A 68 1.30 6.48 21.18
C GLU A 68 2.21 6.00 20.04
N ILE A 69 2.03 6.58 18.85
CA ILE A 69 2.80 6.21 17.66
C ILE A 69 3.78 7.34 17.32
N TYR A 70 5.06 6.98 17.27
CA TYR A 70 6.13 7.86 16.83
C TYR A 70 6.75 7.37 15.52
N PHE A 71 7.29 8.31 14.75
CA PHE A 71 7.97 8.05 13.50
C PHE A 71 9.38 8.63 13.54
N THR A 72 10.40 7.79 13.37
CA THR A 72 11.78 8.26 13.17
C THR A 72 12.03 8.42 11.66
N PRO A 73 12.19 9.66 11.15
CA PRO A 73 12.36 9.90 9.73
C PRO A 73 13.70 9.36 9.21
N PRO A 74 13.80 9.04 7.89
CA PRO A 74 15.08 8.73 7.27
C PRO A 74 16.11 9.84 7.47
N ARG A 75 17.37 9.44 7.72
CA ARG A 75 18.50 10.39 7.80
C ARG A 75 18.79 11.06 6.45
N SER A 76 18.53 10.37 5.34
CA SER A 76 18.71 10.92 4.00
C SER A 76 17.58 11.89 3.65
N GLN A 77 17.93 13.15 3.37
CA GLN A 77 16.96 14.17 2.99
C GLN A 77 16.23 13.80 1.69
N ILE A 78 16.93 13.18 0.72
CA ILE A 78 16.32 12.72 -0.54
C ILE A 78 15.21 11.69 -0.28
N VAL A 79 15.42 10.77 0.67
CA VAL A 79 14.43 9.74 1.03
C VAL A 79 13.27 10.36 1.79
N PHE A 80 13.55 11.32 2.68
CA PHE A 80 12.52 12.06 3.38
C PHE A 80 11.64 12.87 2.41
N ASP A 81 12.25 13.59 1.46
CA ASP A 81 11.54 14.36 0.45
C ASP A 81 10.70 13.46 -0.46
N TYR A 82 11.21 12.26 -0.80
CA TYR A 82 10.42 11.26 -1.50
C TYR A 82 9.15 10.88 -0.71
N ILE A 83 9.27 10.50 0.57
CA ILE A 83 8.13 10.13 1.43
C ILE A 83 7.11 11.28 1.52
N LYS A 84 7.62 12.52 1.69
CA LYS A 84 6.81 13.75 1.73
C LYS A 84 6.05 13.97 0.42
N ASN A 85 6.75 13.92 -0.71
CA ASN A 85 6.17 14.18 -2.03
C ASN A 85 5.17 13.09 -2.45
N GLN A 86 5.36 11.85 -1.98
CA GLN A 86 4.39 10.77 -2.14
C GLN A 86 3.14 10.93 -1.26
N GLY A 87 3.06 11.97 -0.42
CA GLY A 87 1.86 12.28 0.37
C GLY A 87 1.67 11.45 1.64
N PHE A 88 2.73 10.81 2.15
CA PHE A 88 2.64 10.03 3.38
C PHE A 88 2.19 10.86 4.59
N PHE A 89 2.73 12.06 4.74
CA PHE A 89 2.37 12.94 5.86
C PHE A 89 0.98 13.58 5.71
N ASP A 90 0.35 13.48 4.54
CA ASP A 90 -1.05 13.91 4.39
C ASP A 90 -2.03 12.84 4.95
N CYS A 91 -1.56 11.61 5.11
CA CYS A 91 -2.36 10.50 5.63
C CYS A 91 -2.38 10.45 7.16
N PHE A 92 -1.43 11.12 7.83
CA PHE A 92 -1.22 11.01 9.27
C PHE A 92 -0.80 12.36 9.87
N GLU A 93 -1.43 12.73 10.98
CA GLU A 93 -1.07 13.92 11.75
C GLU A 93 0.06 13.59 12.72
N PHE A 94 1.31 13.87 12.34
CA PHE A 94 2.46 13.75 13.24
C PHE A 94 2.82 15.11 13.87
N GLU A 95 2.87 15.18 15.19
CA GLU A 95 3.10 16.43 15.94
C GLU A 95 4.56 16.93 15.96
N SER A 96 5.53 16.19 15.41
CA SER A 96 6.95 16.51 15.68
C SER A 96 7.45 17.80 15.00
N ASP A 97 8.21 18.60 15.75
CA ASP A 97 8.96 19.77 15.28
C ASP A 97 9.87 19.47 14.08
N ALA A 98 10.41 18.25 13.97
CA ALA A 98 11.26 17.83 12.85
C ALA A 98 10.49 17.68 11.52
N VAL A 99 9.19 17.34 11.57
CA VAL A 99 8.30 17.30 10.40
C VAL A 99 7.81 18.71 10.07
N GLN A 100 7.52 19.53 11.09
CA GLN A 100 7.06 20.92 10.89
C GLN A 100 8.18 21.85 10.38
N GLN A 101 9.41 21.76 10.91
CA GLN A 101 10.56 22.57 10.46
C GLN A 101 11.03 22.19 9.05
N LYS A 102 10.84 20.93 8.61
CA LYS A 102 11.10 20.48 7.23
C LYS A 102 9.90 20.64 6.29
N SER A 103 8.76 21.08 6.80
CA SER A 103 7.56 21.41 6.00
C SER A 103 7.55 22.84 5.47
N GLY A 104 8.64 23.58 5.70
CA GLY A 104 8.86 24.92 5.17
C GLY A 104 8.72 25.00 3.64
N SER A 105 7.79 25.85 3.22
CA SER A 105 7.60 26.43 1.87
C SER A 105 7.10 25.53 0.72
N ARG A 106 5.84 25.81 0.35
CA ARG A 106 5.21 25.79 -0.99
C ARG A 106 5.17 24.45 -1.74
N ILE A 107 3.98 23.85 -1.79
CA ILE A 107 3.54 23.09 -2.97
C ILE A 107 2.65 24.03 -3.80
N GLN A 108 3.30 24.82 -4.66
CA GLN A 108 2.71 25.22 -5.93
C GLN A 108 3.55 24.55 -7.01
N GLN A 109 3.01 23.47 -7.59
CA GLN A 109 2.89 23.23 -9.03
C GLN A 109 2.66 21.74 -9.27
N GLU A 110 1.53 21.46 -9.92
CA GLU A 110 1.22 20.22 -10.64
C GLU A 110 2.29 20.00 -11.70
N THR A 111 3.44 19.47 -11.31
CA THR A 111 4.43 18.98 -12.27
C THR A 111 4.13 17.51 -12.44
N TYR A 112 3.50 17.17 -13.57
CA TYR A 112 3.24 15.83 -14.12
C TYR A 112 3.93 14.72 -13.31
N SER A 113 3.30 14.28 -12.22
CA SER A 113 4.01 13.48 -11.25
C SER A 113 4.26 12.13 -11.87
N THR A 114 5.52 11.72 -11.89
CA THR A 114 5.95 10.36 -12.26
C THR A 114 5.36 9.29 -11.32
N GLY A 115 4.34 9.60 -10.52
CA GLY A 115 3.68 8.68 -9.61
C GLY A 115 2.30 9.16 -9.18
N ILE A 116 1.57 8.22 -8.59
CA ILE A 116 0.32 8.42 -7.87
C ILE A 116 0.66 8.49 -6.37
N ARG A 117 0.36 9.63 -5.75
CA ARG A 117 0.54 9.83 -4.32
C ARG A 117 -0.24 8.80 -3.51
N LEU A 118 0.34 8.43 -2.37
CA LEU A 118 -0.26 7.57 -1.37
C LEU A 118 -1.66 8.07 -1.02
N LYS A 119 -2.65 7.19 -1.14
CA LYS A 119 -4.03 7.50 -0.80
C LYS A 119 -4.70 6.32 -0.10
N LYS A 120 -5.34 6.61 1.02
CA LYS A 120 -6.28 5.69 1.67
C LYS A 120 -7.61 5.69 0.92
N LEU A 121 -8.12 4.51 0.61
CA LEU A 121 -9.47 4.29 0.10
C LEU A 121 -10.27 3.48 1.11
N GLU A 122 -11.35 4.07 1.62
CA GLU A 122 -12.29 3.41 2.54
C GLU A 122 -13.52 2.85 1.82
N LYS A 123 -13.72 3.26 0.57
CA LYS A 123 -14.78 2.79 -0.32
C LYS A 123 -14.35 2.90 -1.77
N LEU A 124 -15.08 2.23 -2.65
CA LEU A 124 -14.87 2.31 -4.09
C LEU A 124 -15.04 3.77 -4.57
N ASN A 125 -14.02 4.28 -5.27
CA ASN A 125 -14.00 5.64 -5.79
C ASN A 125 -13.65 5.60 -7.28
N TYR A 126 -14.68 5.54 -8.13
CA TYR A 126 -14.50 5.38 -9.57
C TYR A 126 -13.71 6.51 -10.23
N SER A 127 -13.86 7.76 -9.77
CA SER A 127 -13.10 8.88 -10.36
C SER A 127 -11.62 8.81 -10.00
N TYR A 128 -11.28 8.40 -8.77
CA TYR A 128 -9.90 8.14 -8.39
C TYR A 128 -9.31 6.98 -9.21
N ILE A 129 -10.07 5.88 -9.36
CA ILE A 129 -9.63 4.70 -10.14
C ILE A 129 -9.39 5.06 -11.60
N ALA A 130 -10.30 5.82 -12.21
CA ALA A 130 -10.12 6.33 -13.57
C ALA A 130 -8.87 7.22 -13.68
N GLY A 131 -8.58 8.04 -12.66
CA GLY A 131 -7.35 8.82 -12.61
C GLY A 131 -6.08 7.96 -12.58
N VAL A 132 -6.08 6.87 -11.80
CA VAL A 132 -4.95 5.91 -11.79
C VAL A 132 -4.83 5.17 -13.12
N ALA A 133 -5.96 4.79 -13.73
CA ALA A 133 -5.97 4.15 -15.05
C ALA A 133 -5.43 5.08 -16.14
N GLY A 134 -5.80 6.37 -16.13
CA GLY A 134 -5.27 7.39 -17.02
C GLY A 134 -3.76 7.58 -16.84
N TRP A 135 -3.30 7.63 -15.59
CA TRP A 135 -1.86 7.70 -15.33
C TRP A 135 -1.10 6.47 -15.86
N LEU A 136 -1.65 5.26 -15.69
CA LEU A 136 -1.05 4.05 -16.25
C LEU A 136 -1.04 4.06 -17.79
N SER A 137 -2.13 4.51 -18.43
CA SER A 137 -2.20 4.55 -19.89
C SER A 137 -1.20 5.54 -20.49
N GLU A 138 -1.03 6.71 -19.86
CA GLU A 138 -0.03 7.72 -20.26
C GLU A 138 1.42 7.25 -20.09
N ASN A 139 1.69 6.34 -19.17
CA ASN A 139 3.03 5.85 -18.85
C ASN A 139 3.33 4.46 -19.44
N CYS A 140 2.43 3.90 -20.25
CA CYS A 140 2.63 2.62 -20.94
C CYS A 140 2.88 2.82 -22.45
N SER A 141 3.47 1.82 -23.11
CA SER A 141 3.76 1.87 -24.55
C SER A 141 2.59 1.44 -25.44
N MET A 142 1.38 1.34 -24.89
CA MET A 142 0.16 0.95 -25.62
C MET A 142 -0.65 2.17 -26.06
N ASP A 143 -1.55 1.98 -27.02
CA ASP A 143 -2.58 2.96 -27.37
C ASP A 143 -3.36 3.40 -26.12
N SER A 144 -3.52 4.71 -25.92
CA SER A 144 -3.98 5.29 -24.66
C SER A 144 -5.42 4.90 -24.32
N ASP A 145 -6.31 4.83 -25.31
CA ASP A 145 -7.73 4.53 -25.12
C ASP A 145 -7.92 3.05 -24.80
N THR A 146 -7.20 2.19 -25.52
CA THR A 146 -7.15 0.75 -25.27
C THR A 146 -6.57 0.45 -23.88
N ALA A 147 -5.43 1.05 -23.56
CA ALA A 147 -4.76 0.89 -22.27
C ALA A 147 -5.63 1.38 -21.11
N PHE A 148 -6.24 2.56 -21.26
CA PHE A 148 -7.15 3.12 -20.26
C PHE A 148 -8.31 2.16 -19.99
N SER A 149 -8.94 1.62 -21.04
CA SER A 149 -10.08 0.72 -20.91
C SER A 149 -9.70 -0.55 -20.14
N ILE A 150 -8.56 -1.17 -20.48
CA ILE A 150 -8.03 -2.36 -19.80
C ILE A 150 -7.69 -2.07 -18.35
N PHE A 151 -6.94 -0.99 -18.08
CA PHE A 151 -6.54 -0.64 -16.72
C PHE A 151 -7.73 -0.24 -15.86
N ASN A 152 -8.68 0.52 -16.39
CA ASN A 152 -9.84 0.96 -15.63
C ASN A 152 -10.69 -0.24 -15.18
N VAL A 153 -11.02 -1.17 -16.10
CA VAL A 153 -11.76 -2.39 -15.73
C VAL A 153 -10.97 -3.22 -14.72
N THR A 154 -9.68 -3.45 -14.96
CA THR A 154 -8.83 -4.26 -14.07
C THR A 154 -8.72 -3.64 -12.66
N LEU A 155 -8.52 -2.33 -12.56
CA LEU A 155 -8.39 -1.64 -11.28
C LEU A 155 -9.71 -1.59 -10.52
N VAL A 156 -10.83 -1.41 -11.23
CA VAL A 156 -12.17 -1.53 -10.62
C VAL A 156 -12.34 -2.91 -10.01
N GLU A 157 -12.01 -3.99 -10.71
CA GLU A 157 -12.10 -5.36 -10.19
C GLU A 157 -11.18 -5.60 -8.99
N VAL A 158 -9.90 -5.22 -9.08
CA VAL A 158 -8.93 -5.40 -7.98
C VAL A 158 -9.35 -4.64 -6.73
N ILE A 159 -9.77 -3.38 -6.86
CA ILE A 159 -10.17 -2.56 -5.71
C ILE A 159 -11.55 -2.97 -5.20
N ASN A 160 -12.46 -3.41 -6.07
CA ASN A 160 -13.75 -3.95 -5.65
C ASN A 160 -13.55 -5.25 -4.84
N ASN A 161 -12.60 -6.11 -5.21
CA ASN A 161 -12.23 -7.30 -4.42
C ASN A 161 -11.77 -6.94 -3.01
N VAL A 162 -11.01 -5.85 -2.84
CA VAL A 162 -10.67 -5.35 -1.50
C VAL A 162 -11.95 -5.08 -0.70
N PHE A 163 -12.88 -4.29 -1.23
CA PHE A 163 -14.05 -3.86 -0.46
C PHE A 163 -15.11 -4.96 -0.27
N GLN A 164 -15.21 -5.90 -1.20
CA GLN A 164 -16.20 -6.99 -1.12
C GLN A 164 -15.69 -8.21 -0.34
N HIS A 165 -14.39 -8.48 -0.36
CA HIS A 165 -13.86 -9.78 0.08
C HIS A 165 -12.75 -9.69 1.13
N SER A 166 -12.00 -8.59 1.22
CA SER A 166 -10.90 -8.52 2.20
C SER A 166 -11.40 -8.41 3.64
N GLN A 167 -12.53 -7.75 3.90
CA GLN A 167 -12.93 -7.39 5.27
C GLN A 167 -11.86 -6.55 6.01
N SER A 168 -11.01 -5.82 5.29
CA SER A 168 -9.96 -5.03 5.91
C SER A 168 -10.54 -3.90 6.77
N PRO A 169 -10.11 -3.74 8.04
CA PRO A 169 -10.61 -2.68 8.93
C PRO A 169 -10.15 -1.28 8.53
N ILE A 170 -9.17 -1.17 7.63
CA ILE A 170 -8.54 0.10 7.22
C ILE A 170 -8.82 0.47 5.76
N GLY A 171 -9.60 -0.33 5.04
CA GLY A 171 -9.72 -0.24 3.59
C GLY A 171 -8.43 -0.66 2.88
N CYS A 172 -7.98 0.09 1.89
CA CYS A 172 -6.66 -0.10 1.28
C CYS A 172 -5.90 1.21 1.07
N PHE A 173 -4.60 1.07 0.88
CA PHE A 173 -3.72 2.14 0.44
C PHE A 173 -3.24 1.90 -0.98
N VAL A 174 -3.27 2.95 -1.79
CA VAL A 174 -2.83 2.93 -3.19
C VAL A 174 -1.70 3.94 -3.38
N CYS A 175 -0.63 3.52 -4.04
CA CYS A 175 0.50 4.37 -4.42
C CYS A 175 1.14 3.82 -5.69
N ALA A 176 1.62 4.69 -6.58
CA ALA A 176 2.29 4.27 -7.81
C ALA A 176 3.47 5.16 -8.16
N GLN A 177 4.42 4.62 -8.91
CA GLN A 177 5.59 5.35 -9.39
C GLN A 177 6.10 4.71 -10.69
N ALA A 178 6.33 5.53 -11.70
CA ALA A 178 7.06 5.22 -12.92
C ALA A 178 8.56 5.48 -12.69
N TYR A 179 9.37 4.57 -13.23
CA TYR A 179 10.83 4.60 -13.22
C TYR A 179 11.30 4.48 -14.68
N PRO A 180 11.28 5.58 -15.47
CA PRO A 180 11.59 5.52 -16.91
C PRO A 180 12.99 4.97 -17.20
N LYS A 181 13.97 5.24 -16.33
CA LYS A 181 15.33 4.70 -16.45
C LYS A 181 15.42 3.19 -16.22
N GLU A 182 14.43 2.60 -15.56
CA GLU A 182 14.32 1.15 -15.31
C GLU A 182 13.34 0.46 -16.27
N ASP A 183 12.73 1.22 -17.21
CA ASP A 183 11.61 0.77 -18.05
C ASP A 183 10.52 0.03 -17.24
N ARG A 184 10.09 0.68 -16.16
CA ARG A 184 9.25 0.05 -15.15
C ARG A 184 8.24 1.01 -14.56
N MET A 185 7.00 0.54 -14.42
CA MET A 185 6.01 1.14 -13.54
C MET A 185 5.70 0.21 -12.37
N ILE A 186 5.47 0.79 -11.21
CA ILE A 186 5.05 0.07 -10.01
C ILE A 186 3.76 0.71 -9.53
N LEU A 187 2.69 -0.06 -9.52
CA LEU A 187 1.48 0.21 -8.77
C LEU A 187 1.43 -0.72 -7.56
N SER A 188 1.14 -0.17 -6.39
CA SER A 188 0.95 -0.92 -5.16
C SER A 188 -0.44 -0.62 -4.61
N ILE A 189 -1.20 -1.68 -4.35
CA ILE A 189 -2.50 -1.65 -3.66
C ILE A 189 -2.35 -2.62 -2.49
N VAL A 190 -2.50 -2.14 -1.27
CA VAL A 190 -2.31 -2.96 -0.07
C VAL A 190 -3.51 -2.78 0.85
N ASP A 191 -4.15 -3.89 1.18
CA ASP A 191 -5.13 -4.02 2.25
C ASP A 191 -4.60 -4.98 3.32
N PHE A 192 -5.10 -4.86 4.55
CA PHE A 192 -4.84 -5.80 5.65
C PHE A 192 -6.11 -6.57 6.02
N GLY A 193 -6.72 -7.20 5.03
CA GLY A 193 -7.85 -8.10 5.22
C GLY A 193 -7.47 -9.58 5.10
N ASN A 194 -8.49 -10.39 4.84
CA ASN A 194 -8.38 -11.80 4.53
C ASN A 194 -7.75 -12.00 3.15
N GLY A 195 -6.54 -12.56 3.13
CA GLY A 195 -5.88 -12.91 1.88
C GLY A 195 -6.58 -14.03 1.11
N PHE A 196 -6.29 -14.13 -0.19
CA PHE A 196 -6.90 -15.10 -1.12
C PHE A 196 -6.95 -16.54 -0.61
N LEU A 197 -5.85 -17.04 -0.02
CA LEU A 197 -5.81 -18.41 0.49
C LEU A 197 -6.84 -18.65 1.59
N SER A 198 -6.94 -17.74 2.57
CA SER A 198 -7.90 -17.84 3.66
C SER A 198 -9.34 -17.85 3.11
N SER A 199 -9.64 -16.90 2.22
CA SER A 199 -10.98 -16.74 1.64
C SER A 199 -11.38 -17.89 0.72
N LEU A 200 -10.49 -18.37 -0.16
CA LEU A 200 -10.81 -19.40 -1.15
C LEU A 200 -10.74 -20.82 -0.58
N SER A 201 -9.92 -21.07 0.45
CA SER A 201 -9.81 -22.41 1.05
C SER A 201 -11.12 -22.95 1.63
N GLN A 202 -12.09 -22.06 1.91
CA GLN A 202 -13.44 -22.42 2.36
C GLN A 202 -14.24 -23.17 1.27
N ALA A 203 -14.10 -22.77 0.01
CA ALA A 203 -14.79 -23.39 -1.14
C ALA A 203 -13.91 -24.39 -1.90
N TYR A 204 -12.59 -24.22 -1.87
CA TYR A 204 -11.61 -25.03 -2.59
C TYR A 204 -10.69 -25.73 -1.59
N LEU A 205 -11.18 -26.83 -1.00
CA LEU A 205 -10.52 -27.54 0.10
C LEU A 205 -9.14 -28.10 -0.23
N GLN A 206 -8.75 -28.22 -1.51
CA GLN A 206 -7.44 -28.64 -1.98
C GLN A 206 -6.39 -27.52 -1.99
N LEU A 207 -6.80 -26.27 -1.77
CA LEU A 207 -5.93 -25.10 -1.83
C LEU A 207 -5.02 -25.03 -0.59
N ARG A 208 -3.70 -25.00 -0.80
CA ARG A 208 -2.69 -25.05 0.28
C ARG A 208 -1.57 -24.02 0.14
N SER A 209 -1.60 -23.19 -0.89
CA SER A 209 -0.53 -22.24 -1.21
C SER A 209 -1.11 -20.87 -1.58
N HIS A 210 -0.47 -19.80 -1.09
CA HIS A 210 -0.81 -18.44 -1.46
C HIS A 210 -0.68 -18.19 -2.96
N ALA A 211 0.36 -18.72 -3.61
CA ALA A 211 0.56 -18.56 -5.05
C ALA A 211 -0.59 -19.21 -5.84
N LYS A 212 -0.94 -20.46 -5.51
CA LYS A 212 -2.08 -21.15 -6.13
C LYS A 212 -3.41 -20.45 -5.87
N ALA A 213 -3.55 -19.81 -4.70
CA ALA A 213 -4.75 -19.05 -4.38
C ALA A 213 -4.91 -17.82 -5.28
N VAL A 214 -3.80 -17.12 -5.58
CA VAL A 214 -3.80 -16.01 -6.53
C VAL A 214 -4.09 -16.51 -7.95
N GLU A 215 -3.43 -17.59 -8.39
CA GLU A 215 -3.67 -18.21 -9.71
C GLU A 215 -5.14 -18.62 -9.90
N LEU A 216 -5.77 -19.14 -8.84
CA LEU A 216 -7.18 -19.51 -8.87
C LEU A 216 -8.09 -18.26 -8.86
N ALA A 217 -7.75 -17.24 -8.08
CA ALA A 217 -8.55 -16.02 -7.94
C ALA A 217 -8.67 -15.20 -9.24
N ILE A 218 -7.71 -15.34 -10.17
CA ILE A 218 -7.74 -14.66 -11.47
C ILE A 218 -8.52 -15.44 -12.54
N GLN A 219 -8.98 -16.66 -12.25
CA GLN A 219 -9.79 -17.44 -13.20
C GLN A 219 -11.24 -16.96 -13.21
N GLU A 220 -11.84 -16.96 -14.40
CA GLU A 220 -13.23 -16.55 -14.58
C GLU A 220 -14.19 -17.43 -13.75
N GLY A 221 -15.17 -16.78 -13.12
CA GLY A 221 -16.22 -17.45 -12.34
C GLY A 221 -15.81 -17.93 -10.94
N VAL A 222 -14.54 -17.80 -10.55
CA VAL A 222 -14.05 -18.21 -9.23
C VAL A 222 -14.46 -17.21 -8.15
N THR A 223 -15.13 -17.69 -7.10
CA THR A 223 -15.42 -16.91 -5.89
C THR A 223 -15.23 -17.73 -4.62
N SER A 224 -15.15 -17.08 -3.44
CA SER A 224 -15.14 -17.76 -2.14
C SER A 224 -16.43 -18.51 -1.80
N LYS A 225 -17.47 -18.39 -2.63
CA LYS A 225 -18.73 -19.15 -2.54
C LYS A 225 -18.78 -20.36 -3.50
N GLY A 226 -17.68 -20.67 -4.19
CA GLY A 226 -17.60 -21.67 -5.26
C GLY A 226 -17.65 -21.05 -6.66
N MET A 227 -17.66 -21.90 -7.70
CA MET A 227 -17.86 -21.44 -9.08
C MET A 227 -19.31 -21.00 -9.27
N LYS A 228 -19.51 -19.79 -9.79
CA LYS A 228 -20.80 -19.42 -10.35
C LYS A 228 -20.92 -20.11 -11.70
N ASN A 229 -21.89 -21.01 -11.86
CA ASN A 229 -22.25 -21.50 -13.19
C ASN A 229 -22.72 -20.30 -14.01
N ALA A 230 -22.07 -20.07 -15.16
CA ALA A 230 -22.49 -19.10 -16.16
C ALA A 230 -23.82 -19.50 -16.78
#